data_AF-A0A960QTT9-F1
#
_entry.id   AF-A0A960QTT9-F1
#
_cell.length_a   1.000
_cell.length_b   1.000
_cell.length_c   1.000
_cell.angle_alpha   90.00
_cell.angle_beta   90.00
_cell.angle_gamma   90.00
#
_symmetry.space_group_name_H-M   'P 1'
#
loop_
_entity.id
_entity.type
_entity.pdbx_description
1 polymer ?
#
loop_
_entity_poly.entity_id
_entity_poly.type
_entity_poly.pdbx_seq_one_letter_code
_entity_poly.pdbx_strand_id
1 'polypeptide(L)'
;TKEPPYNGKELGNDPTKPPAEGFEWRGRGDPQSGKGNWYNPNTKESLNPDFDHSPPIGPHWDYESPDFPGGTRLYPDGTWEFKR
;
A
#
# COMPACT_ATOMS: atom_id res chain seq x y z
N THR A 1 15.59 6.78 -11.11
CA THR A 1 15.25 6.33 -9.74
C THR A 1 14.49 5.02 -9.88
N LYS A 2 14.64 4.06 -8.96
CA LYS A 2 13.85 2.81 -9.03
C LYS A 2 12.38 3.16 -8.73
N GLU A 3 11.46 2.74 -9.60
CA GLU A 3 10.02 2.93 -9.42
C GLU A 3 9.43 1.75 -8.63
N PRO A 4 8.43 1.98 -7.76
CA PRO A 4 7.74 0.89 -7.08
C PRO A 4 7.04 -0.02 -8.11
N PRO A 5 6.98 -1.34 -7.87
CA PRO A 5 6.39 -2.29 -8.81
C PRO A 5 4.85 -2.22 -8.87
N TYR A 6 4.22 -1.51 -7.94
CA TYR A 6 2.77 -1.33 -7.87
C TYR A 6 2.37 0.11 -8.19
N ASN A 7 1.19 0.25 -8.78
CA ASN A 7 0.58 1.53 -9.10
C ASN A 7 -0.75 1.69 -8.35
N GLY A 8 -0.96 2.81 -7.65
CA GLY A 8 -2.18 3.03 -6.86
C GLY A 8 -3.48 3.03 -7.68
N LYS A 9 -3.41 3.40 -8.97
CA LYS A 9 -4.55 3.31 -9.90
C LYS A 9 -4.93 1.86 -10.20
N GLU A 10 -3.94 0.96 -10.31
CA GLU A 10 -4.16 -0.47 -10.60
C GLU A 10 -4.60 -1.24 -9.36
N LEU A 11 -4.04 -0.90 -8.20
CA LEU A 11 -4.47 -1.44 -6.90
C LEU A 11 -5.94 -1.07 -6.59
N GLY A 12 -6.36 0.12 -7.03
CA GLY A 12 -7.70 0.64 -6.77
C GLY A 12 -7.91 1.01 -5.29
N ASN A 13 -9.17 1.29 -4.95
CA ASN A 13 -9.55 1.88 -3.65
C ASN A 13 -10.35 0.93 -2.75
N ASP A 14 -10.34 -0.37 -3.04
CA ASP A 14 -11.04 -1.38 -2.25
C ASP A 14 -10.03 -2.16 -1.41
N PRO A 15 -9.86 -1.82 -0.11
CA PRO A 15 -8.83 -2.44 0.72
C PRO A 15 -9.14 -3.92 1.02
N THR A 16 -10.38 -4.37 0.81
CA THR A 16 -10.80 -5.76 1.11
C THR A 16 -10.28 -6.77 0.09
N LYS A 17 -9.75 -6.30 -1.03
CA LYS A 17 -9.13 -7.14 -2.06
C LYS A 17 -7.62 -7.20 -1.86
N PRO A 18 -7.00 -8.39 -1.93
CA PRO A 18 -5.56 -8.49 -1.91
C PRO A 18 -4.97 -7.78 -3.14
N PRO A 19 -3.82 -7.10 -3.00
CA PRO A 19 -3.23 -6.32 -4.09
C PRO A 19 -2.63 -7.19 -5.20
N ALA A 20 -2.17 -8.39 -4.84
CA ALA A 20 -1.64 -9.38 -5.78
C ALA A 20 -1.63 -10.78 -5.13
N GLU A 21 -1.24 -11.79 -5.90
CA GLU A 21 -1.05 -13.15 -5.41
C GLU A 21 0.01 -13.21 -4.29
N GLY A 22 -0.25 -14.03 -3.27
CA GLY A 22 0.66 -14.24 -2.15
C GLY A 22 0.56 -13.21 -1.02
N PHE A 23 -0.27 -12.18 -1.16
CA PHE A 23 -0.55 -11.25 -0.07
C PHE A 23 -1.59 -11.82 0.89
N GLU A 24 -1.28 -11.75 2.19
CA GLU A 24 -2.18 -12.06 3.29
C GLU A 24 -2.38 -10.82 4.16
N TRP A 25 -3.60 -10.65 4.69
CA TRP A 25 -3.88 -9.54 5.59
C TRP A 25 -3.22 -9.78 6.96
N ARG A 26 -2.49 -8.78 7.45
CA ARG A 26 -1.89 -8.75 8.78
C ARG A 26 -2.28 -7.46 9.50
N GLY A 27 -3.31 -7.55 10.33
CA GLY A 27 -3.87 -6.39 11.01
C GLY A 27 -4.83 -6.73 12.13
N ARG A 28 -5.26 -5.70 12.87
CA ARG A 28 -6.39 -5.80 13.79
C ARG A 28 -7.67 -5.48 13.03
N GLY A 29 -8.61 -6.42 12.99
CA GLY A 29 -9.85 -6.26 12.24
C GLY A 29 -9.68 -6.60 10.76
N ASP A 30 -10.69 -6.28 9.96
CA ASP A 30 -10.69 -6.50 8.52
C ASP A 30 -9.89 -5.42 7.76
N PRO A 31 -9.56 -5.64 6.48
CA PRO A 31 -8.82 -4.66 5.69
C PRO A 31 -9.49 -3.28 5.54
N GLN A 32 -10.83 -3.21 5.61
CA GLN A 32 -11.57 -1.94 5.54
C GLN A 32 -11.28 -1.05 6.76
N SER A 33 -10.85 -1.64 7.87
CA SER A 33 -10.49 -0.88 9.08
C SER A 33 -9.20 -0.05 8.93
N GLY A 34 -8.34 -0.33 7.94
CA GLY A 34 -7.03 0.31 7.78
C GLY A 34 -6.03 0.02 8.92
N LYS A 35 -6.36 -0.86 9.87
CA LYS A 35 -5.52 -1.16 11.05
C LYS A 35 -4.59 -2.35 10.81
N GLY A 36 -3.88 -2.34 9.69
CA GLY A 36 -2.98 -3.41 9.29
C GLY A 36 -2.46 -3.22 7.88
N ASN A 37 -1.90 -4.27 7.31
CA ASN A 37 -1.42 -4.24 5.94
C ASN A 37 -1.60 -5.59 5.25
N TRP A 38 -1.73 -5.56 3.93
CA TRP A 38 -1.45 -6.73 3.12
C TRP A 38 0.05 -6.99 3.17
N TYR A 39 0.45 -8.24 3.39
CA TYR A 39 1.86 -8.64 3.48
C TYR A 39 2.12 -9.87 2.62
N ASN A 40 3.19 -9.85 1.84
CA ASN A 40 3.64 -11.02 1.10
C ASN A 40 4.86 -11.65 1.81
N PRO A 41 4.73 -12.84 2.42
CA PRO A 41 5.82 -13.47 3.16
C PRO A 41 6.96 -13.98 2.27
N ASN A 42 6.74 -14.15 0.97
CA ASN A 42 7.76 -14.60 0.03
C ASN A 42 8.68 -13.45 -0.41
N THR A 43 8.11 -12.29 -0.70
CA THR A 43 8.84 -11.10 -1.18
C THR A 43 9.22 -10.13 -0.05
N LYS A 44 8.62 -10.29 1.14
CA LYS A 44 8.74 -9.38 2.29
C LYS A 44 8.19 -7.97 2.01
N GLU A 45 7.24 -7.87 1.09
CA GLU A 45 6.55 -6.63 0.75
C GLU A 45 5.32 -6.41 1.64
N SER A 46 4.98 -5.15 1.88
CA SER A 46 3.71 -4.76 2.48
C SER A 46 3.03 -3.62 1.74
N LEU A 47 1.69 -3.68 1.70
CA LEU A 47 0.80 -2.64 1.18
C LEU A 47 -0.24 -2.30 2.25
N ASN A 48 -0.19 -1.08 2.77
CA ASN A 48 -1.12 -0.56 3.77
C ASN A 48 -2.12 0.41 3.11
N PRO A 49 -3.44 0.14 3.14
CA PRO A 49 -4.45 1.07 2.64
C PRO A 49 -4.74 2.18 3.66
N ASP A 50 -4.61 3.43 3.25
CA ASP A 50 -5.03 4.59 4.04
C ASP A 50 -5.82 5.59 3.17
N PHE A 51 -7.08 5.24 2.88
CA PHE A 51 -7.95 6.05 2.03
C PHE A 51 -8.65 7.20 2.75
N ASP A 52 -8.61 7.22 4.08
CA ASP A 52 -9.18 8.30 4.90
C ASP A 52 -8.12 9.29 5.38
N HIS A 53 -6.87 9.18 4.89
CA HIS A 53 -5.79 10.08 5.28
C HIS A 53 -6.13 11.52 4.94
N SER A 54 -6.00 12.40 5.93
CA SER A 54 -6.33 13.82 5.78
C SER A 54 -5.38 14.55 4.81
N PRO A 55 -5.80 15.69 4.23
CA PRO A 55 -4.90 16.57 3.49
C PRO A 55 -3.67 17.00 4.32
N PRO A 56 -2.52 17.25 3.69
CA PRO A 56 -2.33 17.39 2.24
C PRO A 56 -2.03 16.09 1.49
N ILE A 57 -1.81 14.97 2.18
CA ILE A 57 -1.43 13.69 1.54
C ILE A 57 -2.64 13.07 0.83
N GLY A 58 -3.78 12.98 1.51
CA GLY A 58 -4.98 12.38 0.95
C GLY A 58 -4.91 10.84 0.81
N PRO A 59 -5.89 10.24 0.14
CA PRO A 59 -6.01 8.78 0.01
C PRO A 59 -4.81 8.14 -0.68
N HIS A 60 -4.24 7.08 -0.13
CA HIS A 60 -3.09 6.37 -0.74
C HIS A 60 -2.96 4.92 -0.26
N TRP A 61 -2.11 4.18 -0.96
CA TRP A 61 -1.46 2.99 -0.43
C TRP A 61 -0.03 3.32 0.02
N ASP A 62 0.38 2.80 1.16
CA ASP A 62 1.77 2.78 1.57
C ASP A 62 2.41 1.44 1.18
N TYR A 63 3.44 1.48 0.34
CA TYR A 63 4.22 0.33 -0.10
C TYR A 63 5.59 0.30 0.57
N GLU A 64 5.97 -0.83 1.16
CA GLU A 64 7.28 -1.05 1.77
C GLU A 64 7.83 -2.41 1.32
N SER A 65 9.16 -2.48 1.13
CA SER A 65 9.87 -3.71 0.75
C SER A 65 11.36 -3.58 1.04
N PRO A 66 12.17 -4.65 0.95
CA PRO A 66 13.62 -4.56 1.07
C PRO A 66 14.28 -3.58 0.09
N ASP A 67 13.68 -3.40 -1.09
CA ASP A 67 14.13 -2.46 -2.12
C ASP A 67 13.68 -1.01 -1.88
N PHE A 68 12.64 -0.83 -1.06
CA PHE A 68 12.04 0.45 -0.70
C PHE A 68 11.93 0.56 0.83
N PRO A 69 13.06 0.54 1.57
CA PRO A 69 13.06 0.42 3.03
C PRO A 69 12.49 1.66 3.75
N GLY A 70 12.42 2.81 3.08
CA GLY A 70 11.74 4.02 3.58
C GLY A 70 10.27 4.11 3.17
N GLY A 71 9.81 3.21 2.31
CA GLY A 71 8.45 3.17 1.79
C GLY A 71 8.12 4.23 0.74
N THR A 72 7.03 3.99 0.02
CA THR A 72 6.48 4.90 -1.00
C THR A 72 4.97 5.02 -0.83
N ARG A 73 4.42 6.21 -1.04
CA ARG A 73 2.98 6.43 -1.19
C ARG A 73 2.59 6.24 -2.65
N LEU A 74 1.58 5.43 -2.91
CA LEU A 74 1.00 5.17 -4.22
C LEU A 74 -0.41 5.76 -4.24
N TYR A 75 -0.62 6.80 -5.05
CA TYR A 75 -1.88 7.54 -5.09
C TYR A 75 -2.87 6.94 -6.10
N PRO A 76 -4.19 7.10 -5.89
CA PRO A 76 -5.23 6.57 -6.80
C PRO A 76 -5.16 7.10 -8.24
N ASP A 77 -4.51 8.25 -8.47
CA ASP A 77 -4.28 8.79 -9.81
C ASP A 77 -3.09 8.13 -10.54
N GLY A 78 -2.36 7.26 -9.84
CA GLY A 78 -1.19 6.54 -10.34
C GLY A 78 0.14 7.26 -10.15
N THR A 79 0.14 8.44 -9.53
CA THR A 79 1.37 9.09 -9.08
C THR A 79 1.89 8.42 -7.79
N TRP A 80 3.16 8.65 -7.48
CA TRP A 80 3.78 8.12 -6.26
C TRP A 80 4.87 9.04 -5.74
N GLU A 81 5.19 8.92 -4.46
CA GLU A 81 6.33 9.58 -3.81
C GLU A 81 7.02 8.67 -2.79
N PHE A 82 8.28 8.94 -2.45
CA PHE A 82 8.88 8.35 -1.26
C PHE A 82 8.24 8.93 0.00
N LYS A 83 7.99 8.08 1.00
CA LYS A 83 7.62 8.58 2.33
C LYS A 83 8.81 9.37 2.88
N ARG A 84 8.54 10.57 3.38
CA ARG A 84 9.50 11.47 4.02
C ARG A 84 9.04 11.78 5.43
#